data_AF-A0A351UN53-F1
#
_entry.id   AF-A0A351UN53-F1
#
_cell.length_a   1.000
_cell.length_b   1.000
_cell.length_c   1.000
_cell.angle_alpha   90.00
_cell.angle_beta   90.00
_cell.angle_gamma   90.00
#
_symmetry.space_group_name_H-M   'P 1'
#
loop_
_entity.id
_entity.type
_entity.pdbx_description
1 polymer ?
#
loop_
_entity_poly.entity_id
_entity_poly.type
_entity_poly.pdbx_seq_one_letter_code
_entity_poly.pdbx_strand_id
1 'polypeptide(L)'
;MVFMNGKSNIEPFALADLNRFETVGSSEKINIVVEIGRSKGLDNDTTADGDWAGVRRYYVTKDADKEHIASPMLADIGNVDMGDWKEAAAFLKWTRNAYPAKKYLFMIWDHGWGWIDPKKPGDNLVDGQHKSISHDFVTGNYIATTEMGKIFKEAGKVDLYGS
;
A
#
# COMPACT_ATOMS: atom_id res chain seq x y z
N MET A 1 -9.48 -0.56 3.31
CA MET A 1 -8.11 -0.77 3.81
C MET A 1 -7.19 -0.60 2.61
N VAL A 2 -6.26 0.33 2.65
CA VAL A 2 -5.38 0.63 1.51
C VAL A 2 -3.94 0.51 1.96
N PHE A 3 -3.20 -0.39 1.34
CA PHE A 3 -1.77 -0.59 1.53
C PHE A 3 -1.06 0.12 0.38
N MET A 4 -0.52 1.30 0.65
CA MET A 4 0.06 2.22 -0.33
C MET A 4 1.58 2.15 -0.25
N ASN A 5 2.19 1.32 -1.08
CA ASN A 5 3.64 1.25 -1.14
C ASN A 5 4.17 2.40 -2.01
N GLY A 6 4.45 3.54 -1.38
CA GLY A 6 5.12 4.67 -2.03
C GLY A 6 6.65 4.62 -1.90
N LYS A 7 7.26 3.49 -1.49
CA LYS A 7 8.72 3.35 -1.32
C LYS A 7 9.41 3.12 -2.66
N SER A 8 9.13 3.99 -3.62
CA SER A 8 9.57 3.92 -5.01
C SER A 8 9.47 5.30 -5.65
N ASN A 9 9.69 5.39 -6.97
CA ASN A 9 9.59 6.65 -7.70
C ASN A 9 8.16 7.21 -7.84
N ILE A 10 7.15 6.55 -7.25
CA ILE A 10 5.78 7.05 -7.21
C ILE A 10 5.37 7.59 -5.83
N GLU A 11 6.34 7.82 -4.94
CA GLU A 11 6.13 8.44 -3.63
C GLU A 11 5.22 9.69 -3.65
N PRO A 12 5.42 10.69 -4.55
CA PRO A 12 4.58 11.88 -4.53
C PRO A 12 3.12 11.58 -4.89
N PHE A 13 2.88 10.55 -5.69
CA PHE A 13 1.52 10.14 -6.06
C PHE A 13 0.82 9.41 -4.91
N ALA A 14 1.57 8.66 -4.09
CA ALA A 14 1.03 8.02 -2.88
C ALA A 14 0.51 9.07 -1.89
N LEU A 15 1.28 10.16 -1.68
CA LEU A 15 0.87 11.30 -0.87
C LEU A 15 -0.38 11.99 -1.44
N ALA A 16 -0.36 12.30 -2.74
CA ALA A 16 -1.49 12.96 -3.40
C ALA A 16 -2.78 12.11 -3.35
N ASP A 17 -2.68 10.79 -3.51
CA ASP A 17 -3.85 9.90 -3.43
C ASP A 17 -4.36 9.73 -1.98
N LEU A 18 -3.49 9.78 -0.97
CA LEU A 18 -3.93 9.85 0.42
C LEU A 18 -4.74 11.14 0.69
N ASN A 19 -4.26 12.30 0.27
CA ASN A 19 -5.02 13.57 0.36
C ASN A 19 -6.33 13.50 -0.44
N ARG A 20 -6.37 12.76 -1.56
CA ARG A 20 -7.64 12.55 -2.28
C ARG A 20 -8.63 11.73 -1.46
N PHE A 21 -8.19 10.71 -0.71
CA PHE A 21 -9.09 10.00 0.21
C PHE A 21 -9.66 10.91 1.30
N GLU A 22 -8.89 11.91 1.75
CA GLU A 22 -9.34 12.91 2.72
C GLU A 22 -10.46 13.82 2.20
N THR A 23 -10.67 13.92 0.89
CA THR A 23 -11.83 14.68 0.36
C THR A 23 -13.19 14.05 0.72
N VAL A 24 -13.20 12.75 1.02
CA VAL A 24 -14.38 11.99 1.46
C VAL A 24 -14.27 11.60 2.92
N GLY A 25 -13.12 11.05 3.32
CA GLY A 25 -12.82 10.58 4.66
C GLY A 25 -13.64 9.36 5.12
N SER A 26 -13.32 8.88 6.31
CA SER A 26 -14.12 7.88 7.02
C SER A 26 -15.44 8.48 7.54
N SER A 27 -16.42 7.61 7.81
CA SER A 27 -17.72 7.96 8.36
C SER A 27 -18.21 6.88 9.34
N GLU A 28 -19.37 7.08 9.95
CA GLU A 28 -20.01 6.07 10.82
C GLU A 28 -20.27 4.72 10.13
N LYS A 29 -20.32 4.69 8.78
CA LYS A 29 -20.62 3.47 8.01
C LYS A 29 -19.39 2.82 7.39
N ILE A 30 -18.32 3.58 7.18
CA ILE A 30 -17.12 3.13 6.46
C ILE A 30 -15.89 3.70 7.15
N ASN A 31 -14.97 2.82 7.53
CA ASN A 31 -13.62 3.17 7.96
C ASN A 31 -12.66 3.06 6.77
N ILE A 32 -11.97 4.16 6.46
CA ILE A 32 -10.85 4.19 5.52
C ILE A 32 -9.56 4.25 6.35
N VAL A 33 -8.79 3.17 6.28
CA VAL A 33 -7.53 3.01 7.01
C VAL A 33 -6.44 2.74 5.98
N VAL A 34 -5.35 3.49 6.09
CA VAL A 34 -4.24 3.49 5.14
C VAL A 34 -2.96 3.12 5.87
N GLU A 35 -2.15 2.24 5.28
CA GLU A 35 -0.73 2.09 5.60
C GLU A 35 0.04 2.58 4.37
N ILE A 36 0.88 3.59 4.54
CA ILE A 36 1.59 4.27 3.46
C ILE A 36 3.09 4.27 3.74
N GLY A 37 3.86 3.85 2.75
CA GLY A 37 5.32 3.92 2.75
C GLY A 37 5.85 5.09 1.95
N ARG A 38 6.97 5.65 2.41
CA ARG A 38 7.76 6.69 1.73
C ARG A 38 9.24 6.36 1.76
N SER A 39 9.96 6.85 0.77
CA SER A 39 11.39 6.69 0.61
C SER A 39 12.10 8.04 0.70
N LYS A 40 13.43 8.04 0.53
CA LYS A 40 14.24 9.24 0.30
C LYS A 40 15.33 8.92 -0.69
N GLY A 41 15.71 9.90 -1.49
CA GLY A 41 16.85 9.81 -2.42
C GLY A 41 16.63 8.87 -3.61
N LEU A 42 15.38 8.46 -3.88
CA LEU A 42 15.01 7.76 -5.10
C LEU A 42 14.63 8.75 -6.21
N ASP A 43 14.50 8.26 -7.45
CA ASP A 43 13.98 9.08 -8.54
C ASP A 43 12.59 9.63 -8.18
N ASN A 44 12.31 10.90 -8.49
CA ASN A 44 11.05 11.57 -8.17
C ASN A 44 10.73 11.64 -6.65
N ASP A 45 11.76 11.66 -5.80
CA ASP A 45 11.68 11.98 -4.37
C ASP A 45 11.07 13.37 -4.11
N THR A 46 10.42 13.54 -2.96
CA THR A 46 9.71 14.77 -2.57
C THR A 46 9.88 15.10 -1.09
N THR A 47 10.09 16.38 -0.80
CA THR A 47 10.14 16.89 0.58
C THR A 47 8.76 17.26 1.13
N ALA A 48 7.67 16.93 0.43
CA ALA A 48 6.30 17.22 0.86
C ALA A 48 5.96 16.53 2.19
N ASP A 49 4.94 17.06 2.88
CA ASP A 49 4.43 16.52 4.15
C ASP A 49 5.50 16.31 5.23
N GLY A 50 6.51 17.19 5.29
CA GLY A 50 7.56 17.15 6.31
C GLY A 50 8.69 16.16 6.04
N ASP A 51 8.85 15.69 4.79
CA ASP A 51 10.01 14.91 4.34
C ASP A 51 10.33 13.72 5.29
N TRP A 52 9.31 12.93 5.63
CA TRP A 52 9.50 11.73 6.45
C TRP A 52 9.71 10.51 5.57
N ALA A 53 10.41 9.51 6.11
CA ALA A 53 10.67 8.23 5.46
C ALA A 53 10.20 7.07 6.34
N GLY A 54 10.01 5.90 5.74
CA GLY A 54 9.50 4.71 6.43
C GLY A 54 8.02 4.50 6.13
N VAL A 55 7.30 3.86 7.05
CA VAL A 55 5.93 3.41 6.85
C VAL A 55 5.06 3.85 8.02
N ARG A 56 3.90 4.43 7.71
CA ARG A 56 2.96 4.98 8.68
C ARG A 56 1.54 4.52 8.41
N ARG A 57 0.74 4.45 9.47
CA ARG A 57 -0.68 4.14 9.42
C ARG A 57 -1.50 5.37 9.73
N TYR A 58 -2.60 5.55 9.01
CA TYR A 58 -3.51 6.68 9.16
C TYR A 58 -4.96 6.19 9.22
N TYR A 59 -5.75 6.85 10.06
CA TYR A 59 -7.21 6.80 9.98
C TYR A 59 -7.66 7.99 9.15
N VAL A 60 -8.18 7.74 7.95
CA VAL A 60 -8.45 8.83 7.01
C VAL A 60 -9.67 9.61 7.49
N THR A 61 -9.50 10.89 7.77
CA THR A 61 -10.57 11.80 8.13
C THR A 61 -10.85 12.76 7.00
N LYS A 62 -12.06 13.32 6.96
CA LYS A 62 -12.40 14.29 5.94
C LYS A 62 -11.80 15.65 6.28
N ASP A 63 -11.16 16.28 5.31
CA ASP A 63 -10.80 17.70 5.38
C ASP A 63 -10.87 18.37 3.99
N ALA A 64 -10.30 19.58 3.89
CA ALA A 64 -10.35 20.42 2.70
C ALA A 64 -8.96 20.84 2.20
N ASP A 65 -7.90 20.51 2.93
CA ASP A 65 -6.52 20.61 2.44
C ASP A 65 -6.34 19.54 1.35
N LYS A 66 -5.66 19.90 0.28
CA LYS A 66 -5.37 19.00 -0.85
C LYS A 66 -3.88 18.74 -0.99
N GLU A 67 -3.07 19.47 -0.24
CA GLU A 67 -1.63 19.51 -0.37
C GLU A 67 -0.94 18.85 0.84
N HIS A 68 -1.61 18.73 1.99
CA HIS A 68 -1.05 18.11 3.19
C HIS A 68 -1.99 17.08 3.80
N ILE A 69 -1.40 15.99 4.30
CA ILE A 69 -2.12 14.94 5.01
C ILE A 69 -2.55 15.47 6.38
N ALA A 70 -3.86 15.67 6.57
CA ALA A 70 -4.42 16.11 7.85
C ALA A 70 -4.90 14.95 8.73
N SER A 71 -5.00 13.74 8.18
CA SER A 71 -5.50 12.55 8.87
C SER A 71 -4.67 12.19 10.09
N PRO A 72 -5.30 11.76 11.20
CA PRO A 72 -4.60 11.26 12.37
C PRO A 72 -3.66 10.10 12.04
N MET A 73 -2.37 10.28 12.32
CA MET A 73 -1.39 9.20 12.32
C MET A 73 -1.68 8.25 13.49
N LEU A 74 -1.92 6.98 13.17
CA LEU A 74 -2.21 5.92 14.13
C LEU A 74 -0.94 5.24 14.64
N ALA A 75 0.04 5.07 13.76
CA ALA A 75 1.32 4.45 14.08
C ALA A 75 2.38 4.86 13.06
N ASP A 76 3.61 5.01 13.54
CA ASP A 76 4.82 4.91 12.73
C ASP A 76 5.38 3.51 12.97
N ILE A 77 5.45 2.69 11.93
CA ILE A 77 5.91 1.29 12.03
C ILE A 77 7.35 1.14 11.53
N GLY A 78 8.06 2.25 11.33
CA GLY A 78 9.45 2.27 10.90
C GLY A 78 9.60 1.85 9.44
N ASN A 79 10.74 1.26 9.09
CA ASN A 79 11.11 0.98 7.70
C ASN A 79 10.86 -0.49 7.32
N VAL A 80 9.62 -0.96 7.45
CA VAL A 80 9.23 -2.32 7.04
C VAL A 80 9.26 -2.47 5.52
N ASP A 81 9.43 -3.71 5.06
CA ASP A 81 9.49 -4.05 3.63
C ASP A 81 8.08 -4.20 3.07
N MET A 82 7.62 -3.20 2.31
CA MET A 82 6.29 -3.23 1.73
C MET A 82 6.20 -4.12 0.48
N GLY A 83 7.32 -4.71 0.06
CA GLY A 83 7.38 -5.81 -0.89
C GLY A 83 7.19 -7.20 -0.25
N ASP A 84 7.23 -7.36 1.08
CA ASP A 84 6.94 -8.66 1.71
C ASP A 84 5.42 -8.82 1.88
N TRP A 85 4.85 -9.89 1.31
CA TRP A 85 3.43 -10.22 1.46
C TRP A 85 3.01 -10.36 2.93
N LYS A 86 3.94 -10.68 3.83
CA LYS A 86 3.68 -10.73 5.28
C LYS A 86 3.34 -9.37 5.86
N GLU A 87 3.93 -8.28 5.36
CA GLU A 87 3.60 -6.93 5.84
C GLU A 87 2.18 -6.54 5.40
N ALA A 88 1.79 -6.85 4.15
CA ALA A 88 0.41 -6.68 3.70
C ALA A 88 -0.58 -7.52 4.54
N ALA A 89 -0.20 -8.75 4.92
CA ALA A 89 -1.00 -9.60 5.81
C ALA A 89 -1.08 -9.03 7.24
N ALA A 90 0.04 -8.52 7.76
CA ALA A 90 0.12 -7.91 9.08
C ALA A 90 -0.76 -6.66 9.17
N PHE A 91 -0.71 -5.78 8.15
CA PHE A 91 -1.60 -4.63 8.04
C PHE A 91 -3.07 -5.06 8.02
N LEU A 92 -3.44 -5.98 7.13
CA LEU A 92 -4.81 -6.46 7.02
C LEU A 92 -5.34 -7.04 8.34
N LYS A 93 -4.52 -7.85 9.03
CA LYS A 93 -4.86 -8.44 10.34
C LYS A 93 -4.98 -7.38 11.43
N TRP A 94 -4.05 -6.43 11.48
CA TRP A 94 -4.09 -5.32 12.43
C TRP A 94 -5.33 -4.45 12.22
N THR A 95 -5.64 -4.07 10.97
CA THR A 95 -6.80 -3.23 10.67
C THR A 95 -8.11 -3.92 11.01
N ARG A 96 -8.23 -5.24 10.79
CA ARG A 96 -9.42 -6.01 11.21
C ARG A 96 -9.65 -5.97 12.71
N ASN A 97 -8.57 -6.09 13.48
CA ASN A 97 -8.63 -6.06 14.94
C ASN A 97 -8.96 -4.66 15.47
N ALA A 98 -8.33 -3.62 14.91
CA ALA A 98 -8.54 -2.23 15.33
C ALA A 98 -9.87 -1.64 14.84
N TYR A 99 -10.35 -2.09 13.67
CA TYR A 99 -11.58 -1.61 13.03
C TYR A 99 -12.46 -2.77 12.57
N PRO A 100 -13.14 -3.48 13.49
CA PRO A 100 -14.06 -4.55 13.16
C PRO A 100 -15.20 -4.07 12.25
N ALA A 101 -15.50 -4.80 11.18
CA ALA A 101 -16.52 -4.46 10.20
C ALA A 101 -17.22 -5.72 9.67
N LYS A 102 -18.44 -5.53 9.14
CA LYS A 102 -19.20 -6.62 8.49
C LYS A 102 -18.64 -7.02 7.13
N LYS A 103 -17.96 -6.07 6.47
CA LYS A 103 -17.45 -6.19 5.11
C LYS A 103 -16.10 -5.50 5.00
N TYR A 104 -15.20 -6.08 4.21
CA TYR A 104 -13.84 -5.62 4.05
C TYR A 104 -13.46 -5.49 2.57
N LEU A 105 -12.96 -4.30 2.20
CA LEU A 105 -12.25 -4.04 0.95
C LEU A 105 -10.77 -3.86 1.28
N PHE A 106 -9.92 -4.62 0.60
CA PHE A 106 -8.47 -4.47 0.67
C PHE A 106 -7.89 -4.06 -0.68
N MET A 107 -7.09 -2.99 -0.70
CA MET A 107 -6.45 -2.46 -1.88
C MET A 107 -4.94 -2.42 -1.67
N ILE A 108 -4.18 -2.92 -2.63
CA ILE A 108 -2.72 -2.70 -2.71
C ILE A 108 -2.51 -1.67 -3.80
N TRP A 109 -1.99 -0.51 -3.43
CA TRP A 109 -1.66 0.57 -4.34
C TRP A 109 -0.14 0.61 -4.48
N ASP A 110 0.36 0.43 -5.70
CA ASP A 110 1.77 0.63 -6.10
C ASP A 110 1.91 0.35 -7.61
N HIS A 111 3.15 0.32 -8.10
CA HIS A 111 3.56 -0.44 -9.27
C HIS A 111 3.09 -1.90 -9.23
N GLY A 112 2.85 -2.41 -10.43
CA GLY A 112 2.62 -3.82 -10.65
C GLY A 112 2.71 -4.15 -12.13
N TRP A 113 3.15 -5.37 -12.40
CA TRP A 113 3.03 -5.98 -13.73
C TRP A 113 1.79 -6.87 -13.82
N GLY A 114 1.09 -7.03 -12.69
CA GLY A 114 -0.14 -7.81 -12.60
C GLY A 114 0.09 -9.24 -13.07
N TRP A 115 -0.72 -9.68 -14.04
CA TRP A 115 -0.64 -11.01 -14.62
C TRP A 115 0.15 -11.07 -15.93
N ILE A 116 0.67 -9.93 -16.41
CA ILE A 116 1.35 -9.80 -17.69
C ILE A 116 2.85 -9.61 -17.43
N ASP A 117 3.64 -10.42 -18.12
CA ASP A 117 5.07 -10.18 -18.30
C ASP A 117 5.25 -9.78 -19.78
N PRO A 118 5.64 -8.55 -20.11
CA PRO A 118 5.85 -8.17 -21.51
C PRO A 118 7.00 -9.03 -22.07
N LYS A 119 6.64 -10.05 -22.88
CA LYS A 119 7.60 -10.94 -23.55
C LYS A 119 8.73 -10.12 -24.19
N LYS A 120 9.94 -10.24 -23.66
CA LYS A 120 11.15 -9.99 -24.44
C LYS A 120 11.42 -11.23 -25.30
N PRO A 121 11.86 -11.09 -26.56
CA PRO A 121 12.30 -12.23 -27.34
C PRO A 121 13.43 -12.97 -26.59
N GLY A 122 13.17 -14.20 -26.15
CA GLY A 122 14.14 -15.04 -25.42
C GLY A 122 13.75 -15.43 -24.00
N ASP A 123 12.72 -14.81 -23.40
CA ASP A 123 12.30 -15.13 -22.02
C ASP A 123 11.31 -16.30 -21.94
N ASN A 124 11.55 -17.19 -20.98
CA ASN A 124 10.72 -18.35 -20.70
C ASN A 124 9.74 -18.02 -19.55
N LEU A 125 8.44 -18.01 -19.86
CA LEU A 125 7.38 -17.57 -18.93
C LEU A 125 7.07 -18.58 -17.80
N VAL A 126 7.79 -19.70 -17.75
CA VAL A 126 7.60 -20.78 -16.77
C VAL A 126 8.43 -20.52 -15.49
N ASP A 127 9.33 -19.53 -15.54
CA ASP A 127 10.38 -19.31 -14.56
C ASP A 127 9.97 -18.30 -13.46
N GLY A 128 8.81 -17.63 -13.63
CA GLY A 128 8.06 -16.97 -12.56
C GLY A 128 8.64 -15.66 -11.97
N GLN A 129 9.73 -15.11 -12.50
CA GLN A 129 10.45 -14.00 -11.86
C GLN A 129 9.90 -12.58 -12.11
N HIS A 130 8.78 -12.42 -12.83
CA HIS A 130 8.31 -11.11 -13.30
C HIS A 130 6.80 -10.89 -13.13
N LYS A 131 6.12 -11.59 -12.22
CA LYS A 131 4.70 -11.32 -11.93
C LYS A 131 4.53 -10.81 -10.52
N SER A 132 4.44 -9.50 -10.39
CA SER A 132 4.51 -8.85 -9.09
C SER A 132 3.65 -7.59 -9.00
N ILE A 133 3.35 -7.26 -7.75
CA ILE A 133 2.69 -6.03 -7.29
C ILE A 133 3.49 -5.52 -6.09
N SER A 134 3.29 -4.26 -5.68
CA SER A 134 3.91 -3.71 -4.47
C SER A 134 5.45 -3.81 -4.52
N HIS A 135 6.08 -3.07 -5.43
CA HIS A 135 7.54 -3.00 -5.60
C HIS A 135 8.16 -1.99 -4.64
N ASP A 136 8.83 -2.48 -3.60
CA ASP A 136 9.59 -1.65 -2.66
C ASP A 136 11.01 -1.46 -3.19
N PHE A 137 11.29 -0.30 -3.76
CA PHE A 137 12.59 0.00 -4.37
C PHE A 137 13.67 0.23 -3.30
N VAL A 138 13.29 0.51 -2.05
CA VAL A 138 14.23 0.67 -0.94
C VAL A 138 14.84 -0.68 -0.56
N THR A 139 14.04 -1.74 -0.57
CA THR A 139 14.50 -3.12 -0.26
C THR A 139 14.87 -3.91 -1.51
N GLY A 140 14.38 -3.50 -2.68
CA GLY A 140 14.47 -4.25 -3.93
C GLY A 140 13.50 -5.44 -4.00
N ASN A 141 12.56 -5.53 -3.05
CA ASN A 141 11.60 -6.62 -2.96
C ASN A 141 10.26 -6.27 -3.62
N TYR A 142 9.43 -7.30 -3.83
CA TYR A 142 8.08 -7.15 -4.34
C TYR A 142 7.17 -8.29 -3.88
N ILE A 143 5.86 -8.05 -3.87
CA ILE A 143 4.89 -9.12 -3.63
C ILE A 143 4.68 -9.88 -4.93
N ALA A 144 5.12 -11.13 -4.99
CA ALA A 144 4.83 -11.98 -6.13
C ALA A 144 3.33 -12.30 -6.17
N THR A 145 2.73 -12.30 -7.36
CA THR A 145 1.29 -12.59 -7.52
C THR A 145 0.89 -13.97 -7.00
N THR A 146 1.82 -14.94 -7.04
CA THR A 146 1.66 -16.28 -6.47
C THR A 146 1.57 -16.28 -4.94
N GLU A 147 1.99 -15.19 -4.28
CA GLU A 147 1.97 -15.02 -2.83
C GLU A 147 0.72 -14.30 -2.33
N MET A 148 -0.08 -13.69 -3.22
CA MET A 148 -1.31 -13.01 -2.84
C MET A 148 -2.28 -13.92 -2.08
N GLY A 149 -2.35 -15.21 -2.45
CA GLY A 149 -3.14 -16.20 -1.72
C GLY A 149 -2.67 -16.42 -0.27
N LYS A 150 -1.37 -16.22 0.01
CA LYS A 150 -0.80 -16.34 1.36
C LYS A 150 -1.29 -15.21 2.27
N ILE A 151 -1.43 -13.99 1.74
CA ILE A 151 -1.97 -12.83 2.47
C ILE A 151 -3.33 -13.18 3.08
N PHE A 152 -4.27 -13.66 2.26
CA PHE A 152 -5.62 -13.97 2.72
C PHE A 152 -5.72 -15.25 3.54
N LYS A 153 -4.77 -16.18 3.35
CA LYS A 153 -4.65 -17.36 4.21
C LYS A 153 -4.24 -16.99 5.63
N GLU A 154 -3.34 -16.02 5.78
CA GLU A 154 -2.83 -15.55 7.09
C GLU A 154 -3.79 -14.55 7.75
N ALA A 155 -4.28 -13.55 7.00
CA ALA A 155 -5.03 -12.42 7.55
C ALA A 155 -6.55 -12.52 7.40
N GLY A 156 -7.03 -13.55 6.69
CA GLY A 156 -8.44 -13.78 6.41
C GLY A 156 -8.96 -13.13 5.12
N LYS A 157 -9.91 -13.82 4.47
CA LYS A 157 -10.51 -13.40 3.19
C LYS A 157 -11.28 -12.08 3.32
N VAL A 158 -11.20 -11.26 2.27
CA VAL A 158 -11.93 -9.99 2.12
C VAL A 158 -13.11 -10.16 1.17
N ASP A 159 -14.07 -9.24 1.23
CA ASP A 159 -15.22 -9.24 0.33
C ASP A 159 -14.88 -8.67 -1.05
N LEU A 160 -13.91 -7.76 -1.10
CA LEU A 160 -13.38 -7.19 -2.34
C LEU A 160 -11.88 -6.95 -2.21
N TYR A 161 -11.15 -7.27 -3.28
CA TYR A 161 -9.74 -6.95 -3.44
C TYR A 161 -9.53 -6.10 -4.70
N GLY A 162 -8.60 -5.15 -4.65
CA GLY A 162 -8.13 -4.39 -5.80
C GLY A 162 -6.62 -4.15 -5.75
N SER A 163 -6.01 -4.02 -6.92
CA SER A 163 -4.62 -3.60 -7.14
C SER A 163 -4.47 -2.96 -8.50
#